data_AF-A0A7C6D1F2-F1
#
_entry.id   AF-A0A7C6D1F2-F1
#
_cell.length_a   1.000
_cell.length_b   1.000
_cell.length_c   1.000
_cell.angle_alpha   90.00
_cell.angle_beta   90.00
_cell.angle_gamma   90.00
#
_symmetry.space_group_name_H-M   'P 1'
#
loop_
_entity.id
_entity.type
_entity.pdbx_description
1 polymer ?
#
loop_
_entity_poly.entity_id
_entity_poly.type
_entity_poly.pdbx_seq_one_letter_code
_entity_poly.pdbx_strand_id
1 'polypeptide(L)'
;MKRIGWFTTARGPGSYGLFKTMMDAIRDGEIDAQISFVFINREVKDNEYRRKLIEMAEQNDVPVIIFPSDTFRPDLKENDMEAWRDAYGEGLRDRIAPYPMDLGVLAGYMLIVDPETCRRHVLINLHPALPDTYKGTWKEIVTKVAESPDRCYGATVHVCSPVLDCGTPIAFDSFSIDDLRENVPKERLAEAIRAREVEREVPLLIEALKLLVSEQINIRDGDLFDRHGQRLNEPANLSARISAVVEGSRQR
;
A
#
# COMPACT_ATOMS: atom_id res chain seq x y z
N MET A 1 12.17 -8.73 15.30
CA MET A 1 10.86 -8.10 15.06
C MET A 1 10.99 -6.66 14.56
N LYS A 2 10.63 -6.41 13.29
CA LYS A 2 10.55 -5.06 12.72
C LYS A 2 9.29 -4.32 13.21
N ARG A 3 9.37 -3.00 13.35
CA ARG A 3 8.28 -2.12 13.78
C ARG A 3 7.67 -1.41 12.58
N ILE A 4 6.39 -1.67 12.34
CA ILE A 4 5.66 -1.16 11.18
C ILE A 4 4.76 -0.01 11.58
N GLY A 5 4.89 1.14 10.92
CA GLY A 5 3.90 2.21 10.96
C GLY A 5 2.87 1.99 9.86
N TRP A 6 1.59 1.87 10.21
CA TRP A 6 0.53 1.59 9.23
C TRP A 6 -0.22 2.86 8.85
N PHE A 7 -0.10 3.31 7.61
CA PHE A 7 -0.75 4.54 7.11
C PHE A 7 -1.93 4.19 6.23
N THR A 8 -3.11 4.74 6.54
CA THR A 8 -4.31 4.48 5.76
C THR A 8 -5.30 5.64 5.77
N THR A 9 -6.11 5.74 4.72
CA THR A 9 -7.32 6.58 4.72
C THR A 9 -8.52 5.84 5.30
N ALA A 10 -8.44 4.51 5.40
CA ALA A 10 -9.47 3.63 5.94
C ALA A 10 -10.87 3.91 5.33
N ARG A 11 -10.92 4.17 4.02
CA ARG A 11 -12.14 4.64 3.35
C ARG A 11 -13.22 3.56 3.27
N GLY A 12 -12.82 2.29 3.15
CA GLY A 12 -13.72 1.21 2.78
C GLY A 12 -13.22 -0.19 3.15
N PRO A 13 -13.91 -1.24 2.67
CA PRO A 13 -13.62 -2.62 3.04
C PRO A 13 -12.22 -3.08 2.64
N GLY A 14 -11.67 -2.59 1.52
CA GLY A 14 -10.32 -2.95 1.08
C GLY A 14 -9.22 -2.54 2.08
N SER A 15 -9.24 -1.29 2.55
CA SER A 15 -8.28 -0.80 3.56
C SER A 15 -8.42 -1.51 4.91
N TYR A 16 -9.65 -1.85 5.31
CA TYR A 16 -9.90 -2.64 6.52
C TYR A 16 -9.40 -4.07 6.36
N GLY A 17 -9.67 -4.71 5.21
CA GLY A 17 -9.20 -6.05 4.88
C GLY A 17 -7.68 -6.15 4.88
N LEU A 18 -6.98 -5.19 4.27
CA LEU A 18 -5.51 -5.12 4.29
C LEU A 18 -4.97 -5.08 5.72
N PHE A 19 -5.52 -4.20 6.57
CA PHE A 19 -5.08 -4.11 7.97
C PHE A 19 -5.39 -5.38 8.75
N LYS A 20 -6.60 -5.93 8.60
CA LYS A 20 -6.99 -7.20 9.24
C LYS A 20 -6.05 -8.34 8.86
N THR A 21 -5.76 -8.51 7.57
CA THR A 21 -4.85 -9.57 7.12
C THR A 21 -3.44 -9.37 7.64
N MET A 22 -2.96 -8.13 7.73
CA MET A 22 -1.66 -7.85 8.36
C MET A 22 -1.63 -8.26 9.84
N MET A 23 -2.66 -7.88 10.60
CA MET A 23 -2.80 -8.26 12.01
C MET A 23 -2.90 -9.77 12.19
N ASP A 24 -3.67 -10.45 11.34
CA ASP A 24 -3.78 -11.92 11.34
C ASP A 24 -2.42 -12.56 11.03
N ALA A 25 -1.69 -12.10 10.00
CA ALA A 25 -0.37 -12.62 9.63
C ALA A 25 0.69 -12.43 10.73
N ILE A 26 0.64 -11.33 11.48
CA ILE A 26 1.50 -11.12 12.66
C ILE A 26 1.12 -12.09 13.77
N ARG A 27 -0.18 -12.16 14.12
CA ARG A 27 -0.68 -13.02 15.20
C ARG A 27 -0.37 -14.49 14.95
N ASP A 28 -0.52 -14.93 13.72
CA ASP A 28 -0.33 -16.32 13.32
C ASP A 28 1.16 -16.67 13.10
N GLY A 29 2.07 -15.69 13.30
CA GLY A 29 3.53 -15.88 13.22
C GLY A 29 4.08 -15.96 11.80
N GLU A 30 3.28 -15.62 10.79
CA GLU A 30 3.73 -15.59 9.39
C GLU A 30 4.68 -14.44 9.09
N ILE A 31 4.60 -13.35 9.86
CA ILE A 31 5.46 -12.18 9.78
C ILE A 31 5.98 -11.84 11.18
N ASP A 32 7.31 -11.88 11.38
CA ASP A 32 7.98 -11.40 12.60
C ASP A 32 8.06 -9.87 12.66
N ALA A 33 6.90 -9.22 12.77
CA ALA A 33 6.78 -7.77 12.90
C ALA A 33 5.74 -7.39 13.96
N GLN A 34 5.77 -6.13 14.40
CA GLN A 34 4.70 -5.53 15.19
C GLN A 34 4.21 -4.25 14.53
N ILE A 35 2.92 -3.95 14.67
CA ILE A 35 2.39 -2.64 14.29
C ILE A 35 2.68 -1.66 15.43
N SER A 36 3.48 -0.63 15.18
CA SER A 36 3.82 0.38 16.18
C SER A 36 2.72 1.44 16.33
N PHE A 37 2.00 1.73 15.26
CA PHE A 37 0.85 2.64 15.26
C PHE A 37 0.05 2.47 13.97
N VAL A 38 -1.20 2.92 14.01
CA VAL A 38 -2.02 3.19 12.82
C VAL A 38 -2.19 4.71 12.69
N PHE A 39 -1.88 5.25 11.51
CA PHE A 39 -2.12 6.64 11.17
C PHE A 39 -3.29 6.77 10.19
N ILE A 40 -4.30 7.56 10.57
CA ILE A 40 -5.50 7.84 9.77
C ILE A 40 -5.52 9.31 9.36
N ASN A 41 -5.46 9.58 8.05
CA ASN A 41 -5.36 10.94 7.50
C ASN A 41 -6.71 11.63 7.24
N ARG A 42 -7.79 11.16 7.86
CA ARG A 42 -9.16 11.64 7.63
C ARG A 42 -9.96 11.66 8.91
N GLU A 43 -10.99 12.50 8.92
CA GLU A 43 -12.01 12.48 9.96
C GLU A 43 -12.64 11.08 10.10
N VAL A 44 -12.85 10.65 11.34
CA VAL A 44 -13.44 9.34 11.65
C VAL A 44 -14.96 9.37 11.48
N LYS A 45 -15.56 10.54 11.71
CA LYS A 45 -17.01 10.74 11.70
C LYS A 45 -17.63 10.22 10.40
N ASP A 46 -18.77 9.56 10.52
CA ASP A 46 -19.59 9.06 9.40
C ASP A 46 -18.91 8.01 8.50
N ASN A 47 -17.84 7.34 8.95
CA ASN A 47 -17.26 6.21 8.23
C ASN A 47 -17.18 4.95 9.12
N GLU A 48 -17.92 3.90 8.77
CA GLU A 48 -17.94 2.65 9.53
C GLU A 48 -16.61 1.88 9.49
N TYR A 49 -15.86 1.95 8.38
CA TYR A 49 -14.62 1.20 8.21
C TYR A 49 -13.47 1.84 8.99
N ARG A 50 -13.46 3.16 9.14
CA ARG A 50 -12.55 3.85 10.08
C ARG A 50 -12.81 3.41 11.50
N ARG A 51 -14.06 3.40 11.96
CA ARG A 51 -14.43 2.94 13.31
C ARG A 51 -14.02 1.49 13.54
N LYS A 52 -14.35 0.58 12.63
CA LYS A 52 -13.94 -0.84 12.69
C LYS A 52 -12.42 -1.01 12.76
N LEU A 53 -11.67 -0.23 11.98
CA LEU A 53 -10.20 -0.30 11.98
C LEU A 53 -9.60 0.21 13.29
N ILE A 54 -10.16 1.28 13.85
CA ILE A 54 -9.76 1.82 15.16
C ILE A 54 -10.07 0.82 16.27
N GLU A 55 -11.28 0.27 16.31
CA GLU A 55 -11.68 -0.76 17.27
C GLU A 55 -10.72 -1.96 17.22
N MET A 56 -10.35 -2.42 16.01
CA MET A 56 -9.38 -3.50 15.83
C MET A 56 -7.99 -3.13 16.35
N ALA A 57 -7.51 -1.92 16.07
CA ALA A 57 -6.21 -1.46 16.55
C ALA A 57 -6.17 -1.39 18.08
N GLU A 58 -7.20 -0.79 18.70
CA GLU A 58 -7.34 -0.68 20.15
C GLU A 58 -7.44 -2.04 20.84
N GLN A 59 -8.18 -3.00 20.26
CA GLN A 59 -8.28 -4.38 20.77
C GLN A 59 -6.95 -5.14 20.75
N ASN A 60 -5.97 -4.68 19.99
CA ASN A 60 -4.64 -5.27 19.89
C ASN A 60 -3.55 -4.35 20.47
N ASP A 61 -3.93 -3.39 21.31
CA ASP A 61 -3.03 -2.43 21.97
C ASP A 61 -2.16 -1.61 20.98
N VAL A 62 -2.67 -1.40 19.76
CA VAL A 62 -1.99 -0.60 18.73
C VAL A 62 -2.45 0.86 18.83
N PRO A 63 -1.54 1.82 19.06
CA PRO A 63 -1.87 3.24 19.09
C PRO A 63 -2.48 3.73 17.78
N VAL A 64 -3.56 4.51 17.87
CA VAL A 64 -4.20 5.15 16.72
C VAL A 64 -3.91 6.65 16.73
N ILE A 65 -3.34 7.14 15.64
CA ILE A 65 -3.04 8.54 15.40
C ILE A 65 -4.00 9.05 14.33
N ILE A 66 -4.82 10.03 14.68
CA ILE A 66 -5.77 10.65 13.74
C ILE A 66 -5.28 12.07 13.45
N PHE A 67 -5.01 12.36 12.18
CA PHE A 67 -4.65 13.70 11.73
C PHE A 67 -5.39 14.02 10.43
N PRO A 68 -6.58 14.62 10.50
CA PRO A 68 -7.44 14.79 9.33
C PRO A 68 -6.90 15.80 8.30
N SER A 69 -6.73 15.35 7.05
CA SER A 69 -6.22 16.15 5.92
C SER A 69 -7.31 16.95 5.17
N ASP A 70 -8.57 16.68 5.45
CA ASP A 70 -9.74 17.41 4.91
C ASP A 70 -9.96 18.75 5.60
N THR A 71 -9.65 18.82 6.90
CA THR A 71 -9.88 20.01 7.73
C THR A 71 -8.60 20.78 8.01
N PHE A 72 -7.44 20.21 7.68
CA PHE A 72 -6.15 20.87 7.85
C PHE A 72 -5.97 22.03 6.86
N ARG A 73 -5.87 23.26 7.38
CA ARG A 73 -5.44 24.47 6.64
C ARG A 73 -6.04 24.59 5.22
N PRO A 74 -7.38 24.61 5.07
CA PRO A 74 -8.03 24.65 3.76
C PRO A 74 -7.65 25.91 2.96
N ASP A 75 -7.40 27.02 3.67
CA ASP A 75 -6.86 28.27 3.12
C ASP A 75 -5.55 28.05 2.36
N LEU A 76 -4.61 27.34 2.99
CA LEU A 76 -3.31 27.08 2.38
C LEU A 76 -3.45 26.06 1.24
N LYS A 77 -4.33 25.07 1.41
CA LYS A 77 -4.57 24.03 0.40
C LYS A 77 -5.05 24.60 -0.94
N GLU A 78 -5.95 25.57 -0.88
CA GLU A 78 -6.52 26.21 -2.08
C GLU A 78 -5.51 27.12 -2.77
N ASN A 79 -4.67 27.81 -1.99
CA ASN A 79 -3.72 28.80 -2.52
C ASN A 79 -2.38 28.18 -2.96
N ASP A 80 -1.88 27.19 -2.22
CA ASP A 80 -0.58 26.57 -2.42
C ASP A 80 -0.60 25.10 -1.95
N MET A 81 -0.86 24.20 -2.89
CA MET A 81 -0.91 22.75 -2.63
C MET A 81 0.43 22.20 -2.13
N GLU A 82 1.56 22.75 -2.59
CA GLU A 82 2.89 22.25 -2.24
C GLU A 82 3.23 22.66 -0.81
N ALA A 83 3.09 23.94 -0.46
CA ALA A 83 3.27 24.41 0.90
C ALA A 83 2.29 23.74 1.88
N TRP A 84 1.05 23.49 1.45
CA TRP A 84 0.09 22.73 2.25
C TRP A 84 0.56 21.30 2.52
N ARG A 85 1.12 20.62 1.51
CA ARG A 85 1.63 19.26 1.64
C ARG A 85 2.81 19.22 2.60
N ASP A 86 3.73 20.16 2.50
CA ASP A 86 4.89 20.25 3.39
C ASP A 86 4.46 20.50 4.84
N ALA A 87 3.52 21.43 5.07
CA ALA A 87 2.98 21.72 6.40
C ALA A 87 2.22 20.53 7.01
N TYR A 88 1.45 19.81 6.18
CA TYR A 88 0.77 18.59 6.63
C TYR A 88 1.78 17.47 6.92
N GLY A 89 2.82 17.35 6.09
CA GLY A 89 3.93 16.43 6.28
C GLY A 89 4.68 16.64 7.58
N GLU A 90 4.98 17.90 7.92
CA GLU A 90 5.55 18.27 9.22
C GLU A 90 4.63 17.85 10.38
N GLY A 91 3.35 18.20 10.31
CA GLY A 91 2.38 17.81 11.34
C GLY A 91 2.18 16.29 11.48
N LEU A 92 2.37 15.53 10.39
CA LEU A 92 2.39 14.07 10.40
C LEU A 92 3.64 13.58 11.13
N ARG A 93 4.83 14.05 10.76
CA ARG A 93 6.10 13.64 11.38
C ARG A 93 6.12 13.90 12.88
N ASP A 94 5.64 15.06 13.32
CA ASP A 94 5.58 15.41 14.75
C ASP A 94 4.72 14.44 15.56
N ARG A 95 3.61 13.96 14.97
CA ARG A 95 2.69 13.03 15.63
C ARG A 95 3.22 11.61 15.68
N ILE A 96 3.96 11.18 14.66
CA ILE A 96 4.55 9.84 14.63
C ILE A 96 5.90 9.77 15.36
N ALA A 97 6.56 10.91 15.62
CA ALA A 97 7.87 10.97 16.27
C ALA A 97 7.97 10.21 17.62
N PRO A 98 6.94 10.17 18.48
CA PRO A 98 6.98 9.37 19.71
C PRO A 98 6.99 7.86 19.49
N TYR A 99 6.68 7.39 18.28
CA TYR A 99 6.48 5.98 17.96
C TYR A 99 7.63 5.44 17.09
N PRO A 100 8.31 4.36 17.51
CA PRO A 100 9.41 3.81 16.73
C PRO A 100 8.90 3.12 15.45
N MET A 101 9.47 3.48 14.30
CA MET A 101 9.10 2.92 13.01
C MET A 101 10.35 2.55 12.21
N ASP A 102 10.48 1.27 11.87
CA ASP A 102 11.53 0.77 10.99
C ASP A 102 11.08 0.79 9.51
N LEU A 103 9.77 0.63 9.27
CA LEU A 103 9.15 0.59 7.95
C LEU A 103 7.74 1.17 8.03
N GLY A 104 7.38 2.12 7.17
CA GLY A 104 6.01 2.58 7.01
C GLY A 104 5.31 1.90 5.84
N VAL A 105 4.06 1.49 6.03
CA VAL A 105 3.24 0.86 4.99
C VAL A 105 2.05 1.73 4.67
N LEU A 106 1.98 2.23 3.44
CA LEU A 106 0.87 3.01 2.91
C LEU A 106 -0.12 2.04 2.24
N ALA A 107 -1.17 1.68 2.99
CA ALA A 107 -2.19 0.74 2.56
C ALA A 107 -3.53 1.45 2.40
N GLY A 108 -3.82 1.89 1.18
CA GLY A 108 -4.98 2.72 0.89
C GLY A 108 -4.86 4.13 1.50
N TYR A 109 -3.64 4.67 1.57
CA TYR A 109 -3.37 6.04 1.97
C TYR A 109 -3.55 6.99 0.77
N MET A 110 -4.68 7.68 0.71
CA MET A 110 -5.11 8.47 -0.44
C MET A 110 -4.59 9.92 -0.39
N LEU A 111 -3.33 10.11 -0.01
CA LEU A 111 -2.68 11.43 0.00
C LEU A 111 -1.22 11.29 -0.44
N ILE A 112 -0.73 12.26 -1.21
CA ILE A 112 0.67 12.33 -1.60
C ILE A 112 1.48 12.75 -0.38
N VAL A 113 2.43 11.92 0.03
CA VAL A 113 3.36 12.20 1.14
C VAL A 113 4.36 13.27 0.69
N ASP A 114 4.74 14.18 1.59
CA ASP A 114 5.70 15.23 1.29
C ASP A 114 7.14 14.66 1.13
N PRO A 115 8.01 15.35 0.38
CA PRO A 115 9.37 14.89 0.11
C PRO A 115 10.21 14.63 1.38
N GLU A 116 10.03 15.42 2.44
CA GLU A 116 10.84 15.30 3.65
C GLU A 116 10.47 14.06 4.46
N THR A 117 9.19 13.71 4.53
CA THR A 117 8.75 12.45 5.15
C THR A 117 9.30 11.24 4.38
N CYS A 118 9.29 11.27 3.04
CA CYS A 118 9.87 10.20 2.21
C CYS A 118 11.39 10.06 2.40
N ARG A 119 12.11 11.14 2.71
CA ARG A 119 13.56 11.09 2.99
C ARG A 119 13.87 10.55 4.39
N ARG A 120 13.07 10.92 5.40
CA ARG A 120 13.32 10.54 6.80
C ARG A 120 12.89 9.11 7.14
N HIS A 121 11.93 8.57 6.39
CA HIS A 121 11.33 7.28 6.69
C HIS A 121 11.31 6.40 5.45
N VAL A 122 11.66 5.12 5.63
CA VAL A 122 11.41 4.11 4.59
C VAL A 122 9.92 3.82 4.57
N LEU A 123 9.24 4.35 3.56
CA LEU A 123 7.82 4.11 3.32
C LEU A 123 7.64 3.25 2.08
N ILE A 124 6.72 2.31 2.12
CA ILE A 124 6.32 1.51 0.96
C ILE A 124 4.84 1.70 0.67
N ASN A 125 4.48 1.63 -0.61
CA ASN A 125 3.11 1.75 -1.07
C ASN A 125 2.75 0.57 -1.97
N LEU A 126 1.50 0.12 -1.86
CA LEU A 126 0.89 -0.81 -2.80
C LEU A 126 0.20 0.00 -3.90
N HIS A 127 0.71 -0.11 -5.12
CA HIS A 127 0.20 0.57 -6.30
C HIS A 127 -0.50 -0.42 -7.25
N PRO A 128 -1.74 -0.15 -7.68
CA PRO A 128 -2.52 -1.01 -8.57
C PRO A 128 -2.07 -0.81 -10.03
N ALA A 129 -0.79 -1.07 -10.32
CA ALA A 129 -0.26 -1.17 -11.66
C ALA A 129 1.06 -1.94 -11.65
N LEU A 130 1.42 -2.50 -12.81
CA LEU A 130 2.77 -3.03 -13.03
C LEU A 130 3.81 -1.89 -13.04
N PRO A 131 5.09 -2.19 -12.75
CA PRO A 131 6.15 -1.17 -12.77
C PRO A 131 6.18 -0.41 -14.11
N ASP A 132 6.35 0.92 -14.03
CA ASP A 132 6.48 1.82 -15.19
C ASP A 132 5.31 1.87 -16.20
N THR A 133 4.13 1.32 -15.85
CA THR A 133 2.97 1.27 -16.76
C THR A 133 1.98 2.42 -16.54
N TYR A 134 1.20 2.36 -15.45
CA TYR A 134 0.09 3.27 -15.17
C TYR A 134 0.30 4.06 -13.88
N LYS A 135 -0.19 5.30 -13.85
CA LYS A 135 -0.17 6.20 -12.68
C LYS A 135 -1.55 6.77 -12.42
N GLY A 136 -1.82 7.13 -11.17
CA GLY A 136 -3.08 7.70 -10.73
C GLY A 136 -3.90 6.75 -9.88
N THR A 137 -5.20 7.01 -9.76
CA THR A 137 -6.08 6.22 -8.91
C THR A 137 -6.43 4.87 -9.56
N TRP A 138 -6.69 3.84 -8.75
CA TRP A 138 -7.10 2.52 -9.25
C TRP A 138 -8.29 2.60 -10.24
N LYS A 139 -9.22 3.55 -10.04
CA LYS A 139 -10.39 3.75 -10.92
C LYS A 139 -9.96 4.19 -12.31
N GLU A 140 -9.06 5.16 -12.39
CA GLU A 140 -8.55 5.67 -13.67
C GLU A 140 -7.70 4.61 -14.36
N ILE A 141 -6.88 3.88 -13.60
CA ILE A 141 -5.99 2.86 -14.14
C ILE A 141 -6.80 1.70 -14.72
N VAL A 142 -7.75 1.13 -13.97
CA VAL A 142 -8.48 -0.05 -14.46
C VAL A 142 -9.33 0.26 -15.70
N THR A 143 -9.88 1.47 -15.81
CA THR A 143 -10.57 1.92 -17.03
C THR A 143 -9.61 1.96 -18.21
N LYS A 144 -8.42 2.55 -18.06
CA LYS A 144 -7.38 2.57 -19.11
C LYS A 144 -6.95 1.17 -19.52
N VAL A 145 -6.75 0.27 -18.56
CA VAL A 145 -6.34 -1.12 -18.82
C VAL A 145 -7.41 -1.84 -19.64
N ALA A 146 -8.69 -1.71 -19.28
CA ALA A 146 -9.79 -2.33 -20.02
C ALA A 146 -9.83 -1.87 -21.49
N GLU A 147 -9.47 -0.61 -21.76
CA GLU A 147 -9.44 -0.01 -23.10
C GLU A 147 -8.13 -0.26 -23.86
N SER A 148 -7.05 -0.60 -23.16
CA SER A 148 -5.72 -0.87 -23.73
C SER A 148 -5.66 -2.22 -24.47
N PRO A 149 -4.64 -2.45 -25.31
CA PRO A 149 -4.33 -3.76 -25.88
C PRO A 149 -3.55 -4.68 -24.91
N ASP A 150 -3.34 -4.28 -23.66
CA ASP A 150 -2.52 -5.05 -22.72
C ASP A 150 -3.15 -6.41 -22.45
N ARG A 151 -2.28 -7.43 -22.45
CA ARG A 151 -2.63 -8.84 -22.17
C ARG A 151 -2.45 -9.20 -20.70
N CYS A 152 -1.62 -8.43 -19.99
CA CYS A 152 -1.32 -8.62 -18.58
C CYS A 152 -1.62 -7.34 -17.82
N TYR A 153 -2.02 -7.51 -16.57
CA TYR A 153 -2.19 -6.44 -15.60
C TYR A 153 -1.71 -6.94 -14.23
N GLY A 154 -1.65 -6.06 -13.24
CA GLY A 154 -1.01 -6.39 -11.99
C GLY A 154 -0.85 -5.22 -11.03
N ALA A 155 -0.14 -5.48 -9.95
CA ALA A 155 0.14 -4.51 -8.89
C ALA A 155 1.62 -4.54 -8.49
N THR A 156 2.09 -3.47 -7.88
CA THR A 156 3.48 -3.29 -7.46
C THR A 156 3.53 -2.77 -6.02
N VAL A 157 4.41 -3.36 -5.21
CA VAL A 157 4.85 -2.76 -3.95
C VAL A 157 6.16 -2.04 -4.24
N HIS A 158 6.21 -0.75 -3.94
CA HIS A 158 7.38 0.09 -4.24
C HIS A 158 7.74 0.98 -3.05
N VAL A 159 8.99 1.41 -2.98
CA VAL A 159 9.43 2.46 -2.05
C VAL A 159 8.75 3.77 -2.44
N CYS A 160 8.30 4.56 -1.48
CA CYS A 160 7.79 5.90 -1.77
C CYS A 160 8.93 6.85 -2.05
N SER A 161 8.70 7.77 -2.99
CA SER A 161 9.66 8.82 -3.32
C SER A 161 8.96 10.18 -3.32
N PRO A 162 9.71 11.30 -3.32
CA PRO A 162 9.14 12.63 -3.54
C PRO A 162 8.32 12.74 -4.84
N VAL A 163 8.56 11.87 -5.82
CA VAL A 163 7.81 11.80 -7.07
C VAL A 163 6.76 10.69 -6.97
N LEU A 164 5.49 11.06 -7.21
CA LEU A 164 4.34 10.17 -7.11
C LEU A 164 4.52 8.91 -7.99
N ASP A 165 4.34 7.74 -7.39
CA ASP A 165 4.38 6.42 -8.04
C ASP A 165 5.66 6.17 -8.88
N CYS A 166 6.79 6.74 -8.46
CA CYS A 166 8.09 6.65 -9.17
C CYS A 166 9.23 6.14 -8.30
N GLY A 167 8.94 5.62 -7.10
CA GLY A 167 10.01 5.04 -6.28
C GLY A 167 10.30 3.60 -6.66
N THR A 168 11.44 3.09 -6.18
CA THR A 168 12.00 1.81 -6.58
C THR A 168 11.02 0.65 -6.34
N PRO A 169 10.63 -0.09 -7.40
CA PRO A 169 9.79 -1.28 -7.26
C PRO A 169 10.48 -2.36 -6.43
N ILE A 170 9.81 -2.86 -5.39
CA ILE A 170 10.32 -3.92 -4.51
C ILE A 170 9.89 -5.28 -5.02
N ALA A 171 8.59 -5.42 -5.31
CA ALA A 171 7.99 -6.64 -5.79
C ALA A 171 6.75 -6.33 -6.61
N PHE A 172 6.42 -7.20 -7.56
CA PHE A 172 5.22 -7.08 -8.36
C PHE A 172 4.52 -8.42 -8.55
N ASP A 173 3.25 -8.32 -8.91
CA ASP A 173 2.39 -9.40 -9.33
C ASP A 173 1.85 -9.10 -10.72
N SER A 174 1.93 -10.05 -11.64
CA SER A 174 1.39 -9.96 -13.00
C SER A 174 0.49 -11.15 -13.29
N PHE A 175 -0.69 -10.89 -13.86
CA PHE A 175 -1.63 -11.92 -14.28
C PHE A 175 -2.21 -11.60 -15.66
N SER A 176 -2.60 -12.64 -16.39
CA SER A 176 -3.27 -12.48 -17.69
C SER A 176 -4.70 -11.97 -17.51
N ILE A 177 -5.12 -11.10 -18.42
CA ILE A 177 -6.49 -10.62 -18.57
C ILE A 177 -7.13 -11.05 -19.89
N ASP A 178 -6.45 -11.89 -20.69
CA ASP A 178 -6.96 -12.37 -21.98
C ASP A 178 -8.30 -13.10 -21.82
N ASP A 179 -8.42 -13.98 -20.83
CA ASP A 179 -9.66 -14.72 -20.57
C ASP A 179 -10.81 -13.79 -20.12
N LEU A 180 -10.50 -12.69 -19.41
CA LEU A 180 -11.52 -11.69 -19.08
C LEU A 180 -12.00 -10.97 -20.34
N ARG A 181 -11.10 -10.63 -21.26
CA ARG A 181 -11.45 -9.99 -22.54
C ARG A 181 -12.31 -10.90 -23.41
N GLU A 182 -12.05 -12.20 -23.39
CA GLU A 182 -12.81 -13.20 -24.15
C GLU A 182 -14.20 -13.47 -23.56
N ASN A 183 -14.32 -13.48 -22.22
CA ASN A 183 -15.51 -14.01 -21.54
C ASN A 183 -16.37 -12.94 -20.84
N VAL A 184 -15.89 -11.69 -20.69
CA VAL A 184 -16.61 -10.62 -20.00
C VAL A 184 -17.05 -9.54 -21.00
N PRO A 185 -18.34 -9.10 -20.99
CA PRO A 185 -18.79 -7.97 -21.79
C PRO A 185 -17.96 -6.71 -21.54
N LYS A 186 -17.71 -5.93 -22.60
CA LYS A 186 -16.83 -4.75 -22.56
C LYS A 186 -17.20 -3.77 -21.45
N GLU A 187 -18.50 -3.59 -21.21
CA GLU A 187 -19.05 -2.65 -20.21
C GLU A 187 -18.70 -3.07 -18.76
N ARG A 188 -18.41 -4.37 -18.54
CA ARG A 188 -18.09 -4.94 -17.24
C ARG A 188 -16.62 -5.34 -17.11
N LEU A 189 -15.82 -5.18 -18.16
CA LEU A 189 -14.43 -5.62 -18.20
C LEU A 189 -13.60 -4.93 -17.11
N ALA A 190 -13.75 -3.62 -16.93
CA ALA A 190 -13.03 -2.87 -15.89
C ALA A 190 -13.35 -3.38 -14.48
N GLU A 191 -14.62 -3.69 -14.19
CA GLU A 191 -15.04 -4.25 -12.90
C GLU A 191 -14.42 -5.64 -12.67
N ALA A 192 -14.42 -6.49 -13.70
CA ALA A 192 -13.87 -7.84 -13.62
C ALA A 192 -12.34 -7.84 -13.45
N ILE A 193 -11.63 -6.95 -14.15
CA ILE A 193 -10.19 -6.76 -13.97
C ILE A 193 -9.89 -6.30 -12.55
N ARG A 194 -10.61 -5.30 -12.02
CA ARG A 194 -10.42 -4.82 -10.65
C ARG A 194 -10.70 -5.91 -9.62
N ALA A 195 -11.76 -6.71 -9.81
CA ALA A 195 -12.09 -7.80 -8.90
C ALA A 195 -10.94 -8.82 -8.81
N ARG A 196 -10.38 -9.21 -9.97
CA ARG A 196 -9.22 -10.11 -10.02
C ARG A 196 -7.97 -9.50 -9.39
N GLU A 197 -7.72 -8.22 -9.60
CA GLU A 197 -6.59 -7.50 -8.99
C GLU A 197 -6.70 -7.45 -7.45
N VAL A 198 -7.87 -7.12 -6.92
CA VAL A 198 -8.10 -7.02 -5.45
C VAL A 198 -7.82 -8.33 -4.73
N GLU A 199 -8.15 -9.47 -5.33
CA GLU A 199 -7.84 -10.79 -4.77
C GLU A 199 -6.32 -11.06 -4.64
N ARG A 200 -5.51 -10.33 -5.40
CA ARG A 200 -4.05 -10.51 -5.52
C ARG A 200 -3.24 -9.44 -4.79
N GLU A 201 -3.83 -8.25 -4.58
CA GLU A 201 -3.24 -7.12 -3.84
C GLU A 201 -2.81 -7.49 -2.41
N VAL A 202 -3.69 -8.16 -1.66
CA VAL A 202 -3.41 -8.55 -0.27
C VAL A 202 -2.27 -9.59 -0.21
N PRO A 203 -2.30 -10.71 -0.95
CA PRO A 203 -1.17 -11.64 -1.03
C PRO A 203 0.15 -10.97 -1.44
N LEU A 204 0.12 -10.06 -2.42
CA LEU A 204 1.31 -9.33 -2.86
C LEU A 204 1.93 -8.52 -1.72
N LEU A 205 1.13 -7.74 -1.00
CA LEU A 205 1.62 -6.92 0.11
C LEU A 205 2.23 -7.80 1.22
N ILE A 206 1.55 -8.89 1.59
CA ILE A 206 2.04 -9.81 2.63
C ILE A 206 3.36 -10.45 2.23
N GLU A 207 3.49 -10.93 0.99
CA GLU A 207 4.73 -11.56 0.52
C GLU A 207 5.88 -10.54 0.37
N ALA A 208 5.60 -9.32 -0.09
CA ALA A 208 6.59 -8.25 -0.10
C ALA A 208 7.06 -7.90 1.33
N LEU A 209 6.14 -7.85 2.30
CA LEU A 209 6.48 -7.62 3.71
C LEU A 209 7.31 -8.76 4.29
N LYS A 210 7.03 -10.02 3.94
CA LYS A 210 7.87 -11.16 4.34
C LYS A 210 9.31 -11.01 3.86
N LEU A 211 9.53 -10.54 2.63
CA LEU A 211 10.87 -10.28 2.10
C LEU A 211 11.61 -9.17 2.87
N LEU A 212 10.91 -8.09 3.23
CA LEU A 212 11.49 -6.96 3.97
C LEU A 212 11.74 -7.27 5.44
N VAL A 213 10.81 -7.96 6.10
CA VAL A 213 10.90 -8.32 7.52
C VAL A 213 11.96 -9.37 7.77
N SER A 214 12.09 -10.35 6.87
CA SER A 214 13.16 -11.37 6.94
C SER A 214 14.52 -10.91 6.41
N GLU A 215 14.64 -9.63 6.03
CA GLU A 215 15.86 -9.00 5.50
C GLU A 215 16.43 -9.70 4.25
N GLN A 216 15.57 -10.42 3.52
CA GLN A 216 15.91 -10.93 2.19
C GLN A 216 16.04 -9.78 1.18
N ILE A 217 15.23 -8.74 1.37
CA ILE A 217 15.38 -7.44 0.70
C ILE A 217 15.55 -6.37 1.78
N ASN A 218 16.56 -5.54 1.61
CA ASN A 218 16.86 -4.39 2.45
C ASN A 218 16.75 -3.13 1.60
N ILE A 219 16.16 -2.07 2.16
CA ILE A 219 16.05 -0.76 1.51
C ILE A 219 17.07 0.17 2.16
N ARG A 220 17.93 0.80 1.37
CA ARG A 220 18.89 1.84 1.84
C ARG A 220 18.92 2.96 0.82
N ASP A 221 18.66 4.19 1.27
CA ASP A 221 18.66 5.40 0.43
C ASP A 221 17.76 5.27 -0.83
N GLY A 222 16.67 4.49 -0.74
CA GLY A 222 15.75 4.21 -1.84
C GLY A 222 16.18 3.07 -2.76
N ASP A 223 17.40 2.54 -2.62
CA ASP A 223 17.91 1.40 -3.36
C ASP A 223 17.65 0.07 -2.64
N LEU A 224 17.60 -1.02 -3.40
CA LEU A 224 17.35 -2.37 -2.91
C LEU A 224 18.63 -3.18 -2.84
N PHE A 225 18.77 -3.94 -1.77
CA PHE A 225 19.91 -4.82 -1.51
C PHE A 225 19.43 -6.18 -1.02
N ASP A 226 20.14 -7.25 -1.39
CA ASP A 226 19.88 -8.57 -0.82
C ASP A 226 20.44 -8.71 0.60
N ARG A 227 20.28 -9.90 1.20
CA ARG A 227 20.80 -10.24 2.53
C ARG A 227 22.34 -10.18 2.65
N HIS A 228 23.04 -10.21 1.51
CA HIS A 228 24.51 -10.14 1.43
C HIS A 228 25.02 -8.72 1.14
N GLY A 229 24.12 -7.75 1.00
CA GLY A 229 24.44 -6.37 0.67
C GLY A 229 24.72 -6.13 -0.82
N GLN A 230 24.37 -7.07 -1.71
CA GLN A 230 24.46 -6.87 -3.14
C GLN A 230 23.25 -6.08 -3.63
N ARG A 231 23.49 -5.07 -4.47
CA ARG A 231 22.41 -4.25 -5.04
C ARG A 231 21.53 -5.10 -5.95
N LEU A 232 20.21 -5.00 -5.75
CA LEU A 232 19.20 -5.60 -6.60
C LEU A 232 18.77 -4.57 -7.66
N ASN A 233 18.84 -4.94 -8.93
CA ASN A 233 18.46 -4.07 -10.04
C ASN A 233 17.04 -4.33 -10.57
N GLU A 234 16.41 -5.42 -10.15
CA GLU A 234 15.09 -5.83 -10.59
C GLU A 234 14.19 -6.10 -9.38
N PRO A 235 12.88 -5.75 -9.45
CA PRO A 235 11.93 -6.12 -8.42
C PRO A 235 11.69 -7.63 -8.39
N ALA A 236 11.34 -8.15 -7.22
CA ALA A 236 10.92 -9.54 -7.08
C ALA A 236 9.62 -9.80 -7.85
N ASN A 237 9.65 -10.71 -8.83
CA ASN A 237 8.45 -11.21 -9.48
C ASN A 237 7.78 -12.26 -8.59
N LEU A 238 6.65 -11.92 -7.97
CA LEU A 238 5.91 -12.79 -7.06
C LEU A 238 4.69 -13.48 -7.71
N SER A 239 4.52 -13.33 -9.02
CA SER A 239 3.30 -13.74 -9.74
C SER A 239 2.93 -15.21 -9.53
N ALA A 240 3.90 -16.13 -9.65
CA ALA A 240 3.67 -17.57 -9.48
C ALA A 240 3.28 -17.91 -8.03
N ARG A 241 3.91 -17.26 -7.05
CA ARG A 241 3.64 -17.46 -5.63
C ARG A 241 2.24 -16.97 -5.25
N ILE A 242 1.86 -15.81 -5.78
CA ILE A 242 0.54 -15.22 -5.53
C ILE A 242 -0.56 -16.05 -6.17
N SER A 243 -0.36 -16.56 -7.38
CA SER A 243 -1.32 -17.48 -8.01
C SER A 243 -1.55 -18.72 -7.14
N ALA A 244 -0.50 -19.34 -6.59
CA ALA A 244 -0.64 -20.48 -5.68
C ALA A 244 -1.44 -20.14 -4.41
N VAL A 245 -1.23 -18.96 -3.81
CA VAL A 245 -1.97 -18.49 -2.61
C VAL A 245 -3.45 -18.26 -2.93
N VAL A 246 -3.75 -17.64 -4.06
CA VAL A 246 -5.13 -17.35 -4.50
C VAL A 246 -5.88 -18.65 -4.83
N GLU A 247 -5.23 -19.59 -5.53
CA GLU A 247 -5.80 -20.90 -5.84
C GLU A 247 -6.08 -21.73 -4.57
N GLY A 248 -5.13 -21.77 -3.64
CA GLY A 248 -5.29 -22.48 -2.36
C GLY A 248 -6.34 -21.86 -1.43
N SER A 249 -6.64 -20.57 -1.59
CA SER A 249 -7.71 -19.89 -0.83
C SER A 249 -9.10 -20.18 -1.40
N ARG A 250 -9.22 -20.48 -2.71
CA ARG A 250 -10.48 -20.84 -3.37
C ARG A 250 -10.92 -22.28 -3.11
N GLN A 251 -10.02 -23.12 -2.60
CA GLN A 251 -10.28 -24.55 -2.31
C GLN A 251 -10.66 -24.83 -0.84
N ARG A 252 -10.61 -23.80 0.02
CA ARG A 252 -10.98 -23.86 1.45
C ARG A 252 -12.36 -23.26 1.68
#